data_AF-A0A7M2WZZ7-F1
#
_entry.id   AF-A0A7M2WZZ7-F1
#
_cell.length_a   1.000
_cell.length_b   1.000
_cell.length_c   1.000
_cell.angle_alpha   90.00
_cell.angle_beta   90.00
_cell.angle_gamma   90.00
#
_symmetry.space_group_name_H-M   'P 1'
#
loop_
_entity.id
_entity.type
_entity.pdbx_description
1 polymer ?
#
loop_
_entity_poly.entity_id
_entity_poly.type
_entity_poly.pdbx_seq_one_letter_code
_entity_poly.pdbx_strand_id
1 'polypeptide(L)'
;MSTGNLKRAIGQKERLAIRQEQALRLRLDGLSHSEIGERLGIDRSQITRDLQKVMKATAKRTEETAEQLRSIELQRLDLGIASIADKVRAGDPRALDLWLRYSESRRRLLGLDQQQQTTALIGEGAGLVFNIIEAQRPARFVESTATTPGDAIVESFAPALPAPTEGSATNG
;
A
#
# COMPACT_ATOMS: atom_id res chain seq x y z
N MET A 1 25.49 -26.43 -44.60
CA MET A 1 25.42 -25.16 -43.85
C MET A 1 23.96 -24.75 -43.74
N SER A 2 23.39 -24.71 -42.53
CA SER A 2 22.01 -24.22 -42.29
C SER A 2 22.04 -23.20 -41.15
N THR A 3 22.33 -21.96 -41.51
CA THR A 3 22.35 -20.77 -40.63
C THR A 3 20.95 -20.23 -40.33
N GLY A 4 19.90 -21.03 -40.56
CA GLY A 4 18.50 -20.60 -40.39
C GLY A 4 17.98 -20.64 -38.95
N ASN A 5 18.66 -21.32 -38.02
CA ASN A 5 18.06 -21.68 -36.72
C ASN A 5 18.49 -20.80 -35.52
N LEU A 6 19.54 -19.97 -35.64
CA LEU A 6 19.98 -19.12 -34.52
C LEU A 6 19.06 -17.90 -34.27
N LYS A 7 18.34 -17.41 -35.29
CA LYS A 7 17.42 -16.26 -35.14
C LYS A 7 16.14 -16.56 -34.34
N ARG A 8 15.85 -17.83 -34.05
CA ARG A 8 14.73 -18.25 -33.20
C ARG A 8 15.09 -18.36 -31.71
N ALA A 9 16.38 -18.26 -31.36
CA ALA A 9 16.86 -18.50 -29.99
C ALA A 9 16.45 -17.41 -28.97
N ILE A 10 16.04 -16.22 -29.44
CA ILE A 10 15.56 -15.14 -28.58
C ILE A 10 14.10 -14.87 -28.96
N GLY A 11 13.18 -15.05 -28.01
CA GLY A 11 11.76 -14.80 -28.23
C GLY A 11 11.48 -13.36 -28.66
N GLN A 12 10.37 -13.11 -29.36
CA GLN A 12 9.99 -11.74 -29.79
C GLN A 12 9.91 -10.76 -28.60
N LYS A 13 9.45 -11.23 -27.44
CA LYS A 13 9.40 -10.46 -26.19
C LYS A 13 10.78 -10.06 -25.69
N GLU A 14 11.76 -10.95 -25.81
CA GLU A 14 13.11 -10.73 -25.30
C GLU A 14 13.91 -9.79 -26.21
N ARG A 15 13.73 -9.90 -27.53
CA ARG A 15 14.23 -8.88 -28.47
C ARG A 15 13.67 -7.50 -28.20
N LEU A 16 12.38 -7.43 -27.85
CA LEU A 16 11.74 -6.17 -27.47
C LEU A 16 12.39 -5.60 -26.20
N ALA A 17 12.57 -6.43 -25.17
CA ALA A 17 13.18 -6.04 -23.90
C ALA A 17 14.62 -5.53 -24.08
N ILE A 18 15.45 -6.26 -24.82
CA ILE A 18 16.85 -5.86 -25.11
C ILE A 18 16.88 -4.50 -25.82
N ARG A 19 16.04 -4.31 -26.82
CA ARG A 19 15.97 -3.04 -27.57
C ARG A 19 15.52 -1.87 -26.69
N GLN A 20 14.57 -2.14 -25.82
CA GLN A 20 14.05 -1.19 -24.83
C GLN A 20 15.12 -0.76 -23.82
N GLU A 21 15.89 -1.73 -23.31
CA GLU A 21 17.03 -1.49 -22.43
C GLU A 21 18.13 -0.67 -23.12
N GLN A 22 18.48 -1.02 -24.36
CA GLN A 22 19.45 -0.27 -25.17
C GLN A 22 19.01 1.17 -25.41
N ALA A 23 17.73 1.38 -25.76
CA ALA A 23 17.18 2.72 -25.96
C ALA A 23 17.23 3.55 -24.66
N LEU A 24 16.89 2.95 -23.52
CA LEU A 24 17.00 3.62 -22.22
C LEU A 24 18.44 4.00 -21.89
N ARG A 25 19.40 3.09 -22.09
CA ARG A 25 20.82 3.35 -21.83
C ARG A 25 21.35 4.51 -22.67
N LEU A 26 21.10 4.49 -23.98
CA LEU A 26 21.50 5.59 -24.86
C LEU A 26 20.85 6.92 -24.47
N ARG A 27 19.62 6.89 -23.94
CA ARG A 27 18.96 8.09 -23.43
C ARG A 27 19.63 8.62 -22.17
N LEU A 28 20.06 7.74 -21.26
CA LEU A 28 20.83 8.09 -20.06
C LEU A 28 22.22 8.65 -20.41
N ASP A 29 22.82 8.14 -21.49
CA ASP A 29 24.09 8.66 -22.05
C ASP A 29 23.93 10.03 -22.75
N GLY A 30 22.72 10.59 -22.77
CA GLY A 30 22.45 11.96 -23.23
C GLY A 30 21.94 12.08 -24.68
N LEU A 31 21.85 10.99 -25.44
CA LEU A 31 21.44 11.05 -26.85
C LEU A 31 19.96 11.46 -26.99
N SER A 32 19.66 12.20 -28.07
CA SER A 32 18.30 12.55 -28.48
C SER A 32 17.55 11.36 -29.09
N HIS A 33 16.21 11.42 -29.14
CA HIS A 33 15.42 10.31 -29.71
C HIS A 33 15.73 10.05 -31.19
N SER A 34 16.15 11.06 -31.94
CA SER A 34 16.53 10.92 -33.36
C SER A 34 17.84 10.14 -33.49
N GLU A 35 18.88 10.53 -32.74
CA GLU A 35 20.19 9.84 -32.74
C GLU A 35 20.08 8.38 -32.25
N ILE A 36 19.22 8.14 -31.25
CA ILE A 36 18.92 6.78 -30.78
C ILE A 36 18.24 5.97 -31.88
N GLY A 37 17.27 6.57 -32.59
CA GLY A 37 16.57 5.94 -33.70
C GLY A 37 17.51 5.54 -34.84
N GLU A 38 18.41 6.46 -35.22
CA GLU A 38 19.47 6.20 -36.21
C GLU A 38 20.39 5.05 -35.77
N ARG A 39 20.82 5.05 -34.50
CA ARG A 39 21.74 4.04 -33.96
C ARG A 39 21.10 2.65 -33.82
N LEU A 40 19.80 2.59 -33.53
CA LEU A 40 19.06 1.33 -33.37
C LEU A 40 18.29 0.91 -34.63
N GLY A 41 18.33 1.71 -35.70
CA GLY A 41 17.65 1.43 -36.96
C GLY A 41 16.12 1.43 -36.85
N ILE A 42 15.54 2.30 -36.03
CA ILE A 42 14.09 2.38 -35.77
C ILE A 42 13.59 3.82 -35.72
N ASP A 43 12.31 4.00 -36.06
CA ASP A 43 11.71 5.33 -36.09
C ASP A 43 11.67 6.00 -34.72
N ARG A 44 11.79 7.33 -34.72
CA ARG A 44 11.64 8.18 -33.53
C ARG A 44 10.35 7.91 -32.76
N SER A 45 9.24 7.66 -33.47
CA SER A 45 7.95 7.36 -32.84
C SER A 45 7.99 6.03 -32.06
N GLN A 46 8.74 5.05 -32.56
CA GLN A 46 8.93 3.77 -31.91
C GLN A 46 9.83 3.91 -30.67
N ILE A 47 10.91 4.71 -30.74
CA ILE A 47 11.75 5.06 -29.59
C ILE A 47 10.92 5.64 -28.44
N THR A 48 10.10 6.65 -28.73
CA THR A 48 9.25 7.28 -27.70
C THR A 48 8.33 6.26 -27.02
N ARG A 49 7.67 5.40 -27.80
CA ARG A 49 6.80 4.34 -27.25
C ARG A 49 7.56 3.34 -26.38
N ASP A 50 8.77 2.98 -26.77
CA ASP A 50 9.58 2.01 -26.04
C ASP A 50 10.11 2.59 -24.73
N LEU A 51 10.63 3.82 -24.75
CA LEU A 51 11.06 4.52 -23.55
C LEU A 51 9.90 4.68 -22.55
N GLN A 52 8.73 5.11 -23.03
CA GLN A 52 7.52 5.21 -22.18
C GLN A 52 7.15 3.88 -21.54
N LYS A 53 7.19 2.77 -22.30
CA LYS A 53 6.88 1.44 -21.77
C LYS A 53 7.87 1.01 -20.69
N VAL A 54 9.17 1.21 -20.91
CA VAL A 54 10.21 0.85 -19.93
C VAL A 54 10.11 1.70 -18.68
N MET A 55 9.92 3.01 -18.83
CA MET A 55 9.76 3.93 -17.70
C MET A 55 8.54 3.55 -16.87
N LYS A 56 7.39 3.28 -17.52
CA LYS A 56 6.17 2.83 -16.83
C LYS A 56 6.36 1.48 -16.13
N ALA A 57 6.99 0.52 -16.79
CA ALA A 57 7.27 -0.79 -16.20
C ALA A 57 8.21 -0.68 -14.99
N THR A 58 9.24 0.17 -15.10
CA THR A 58 10.18 0.44 -14.00
C THR A 58 9.46 1.11 -12.84
N ALA A 59 8.66 2.14 -13.09
CA ALA A 59 7.87 2.81 -12.06
C ALA A 59 6.93 1.84 -11.34
N LYS A 60 6.20 1.01 -12.10
CA LYS A 60 5.32 -0.03 -11.53
C LYS A 60 6.09 -1.02 -10.67
N ARG A 61 7.24 -1.51 -11.13
CA ARG A 61 8.09 -2.44 -10.36
C ARG A 61 8.60 -1.79 -9.07
N THR A 62 9.00 -0.52 -9.14
CA THR A 62 9.42 0.25 -7.96
C THR A 62 8.28 0.39 -6.97
N GLU A 63 7.07 0.70 -7.43
CA GLU A 63 5.86 0.78 -6.61
C GLU A 63 5.50 -0.57 -5.96
N GLU A 64 5.52 -1.66 -6.73
CA GLU A 64 5.29 -3.02 -6.22
C GLU A 64 6.33 -3.41 -5.16
N THR A 65 7.61 -3.09 -5.39
CA THR A 65 8.69 -3.35 -4.44
C THR A 65 8.50 -2.53 -3.16
N ALA A 66 8.11 -1.27 -3.28
CA ALA A 66 7.81 -0.41 -2.15
C ALA A 66 6.60 -0.94 -1.34
N GLU A 67 5.57 -1.44 -2.02
CA GLU A 67 4.41 -2.05 -1.38
C GLU A 67 4.77 -3.36 -0.65
N GLN A 68 5.60 -4.21 -1.27
CA GLN A 68 6.12 -5.42 -0.63
C GLN A 68 6.93 -5.08 0.63
N LEU A 69 7.77 -4.06 0.57
CA LEU A 69 8.54 -3.60 1.72
C LEU A 69 7.62 -3.06 2.83
N ARG A 70 6.60 -2.26 2.48
CA ARG A 70 5.58 -1.80 3.43
C ARG A 70 4.89 -2.98 4.11
N SER A 71 4.50 -4.00 3.33
CA SER A 71 3.84 -5.20 3.86
C SER A 71 4.74 -5.96 4.86
N ILE A 72 6.01 -6.20 4.52
CA ILE A 72 6.97 -6.87 5.42
C ILE A 72 7.15 -6.07 6.71
N GLU A 73 7.26 -4.74 6.61
CA GLU A 73 7.46 -3.90 7.79
C GLU A 73 6.22 -3.86 8.68
N LEU A 74 5.02 -3.82 8.10
CA LEU A 74 3.78 -3.96 8.87
C LEU A 74 3.71 -5.29 9.61
N GLN A 75 4.10 -6.40 8.98
CA GLN A 75 4.16 -7.71 9.64
C GLN A 75 5.15 -7.73 10.82
N ARG A 76 6.33 -7.10 10.67
CA ARG A 76 7.31 -6.97 11.75
C ARG A 76 6.78 -6.15 12.91
N LEU A 77 6.09 -5.04 12.62
CA LEU A 77 5.46 -4.21 13.64
C LEU A 77 4.36 -4.97 14.38
N ASP A 78 3.49 -5.69 13.65
CA ASP A 78 2.41 -6.49 14.26
C ASP A 78 3.00 -7.61 15.16
N LEU A 79 4.09 -8.27 14.74
CA LEU A 79 4.83 -9.22 15.56
C LEU A 79 5.43 -8.57 16.82
N GLY A 80 6.02 -7.38 16.68
CA GLY A 80 6.58 -6.61 17.79
C GLY A 80 5.51 -6.23 18.82
N ILE A 81 4.36 -5.75 18.36
CA ILE A 81 3.19 -5.44 19.19
C ILE A 81 2.69 -6.68 19.93
N ALA A 82 2.54 -7.81 19.22
CA ALA A 82 2.11 -9.07 19.82
C ALA A 82 3.06 -9.52 20.94
N SER A 83 4.38 -9.37 20.74
CA SER A 83 5.40 -9.79 21.71
C SER A 83 5.38 -9.03 23.05
N ILE A 84 4.83 -7.80 23.06
CA ILE A 84 4.75 -6.96 24.27
C ILE A 84 3.32 -6.87 24.84
N ALA A 85 2.33 -7.47 24.18
CA ALA A 85 0.92 -7.29 24.51
C ALA A 85 0.55 -7.70 25.95
N ASP A 86 1.13 -8.79 26.47
CA ASP A 86 0.91 -9.22 27.86
C ASP A 86 1.44 -8.18 28.87
N LYS A 87 2.61 -7.60 28.60
CA LYS A 87 3.23 -6.59 29.48
C LYS A 87 2.45 -5.27 29.44
N VAL A 88 1.94 -4.90 28.27
CA VAL A 88 1.04 -3.74 28.13
C VAL A 88 -0.23 -3.96 28.95
N ARG A 89 -0.86 -5.15 28.87
CA ARG A 89 -2.03 -5.49 29.68
C ARG A 89 -1.76 -5.49 31.18
N ALA A 90 -0.53 -5.85 31.58
CA ALA A 90 -0.08 -5.77 32.96
C ALA A 90 0.28 -4.35 33.43
N GLY A 91 0.20 -3.34 32.55
CA GLY A 91 0.48 -1.95 32.89
C GLY A 91 1.97 -1.60 32.98
N ASP A 92 2.86 -2.40 32.37
CA ASP A 92 4.30 -2.09 32.31
C ASP A 92 4.52 -0.77 31.52
N PRO A 93 5.01 0.31 32.16
CA PRO A 93 5.19 1.60 31.50
C PRO A 93 6.15 1.54 30.31
N ARG A 94 7.15 0.65 30.34
CA ARG A 94 8.10 0.49 29.23
C ARG A 94 7.43 -0.20 28.04
N ALA A 95 6.58 -1.18 28.29
CA ALA A 95 5.83 -1.85 27.24
C ALA A 95 4.81 -0.91 26.60
N LEU A 96 4.16 -0.04 27.38
CA LEU A 96 3.26 0.99 26.87
C LEU A 96 3.97 2.01 25.94
N ASP A 97 5.16 2.48 26.31
CA ASP A 97 5.97 3.36 25.45
C ASP A 97 6.33 2.67 24.11
N LEU A 98 6.78 1.41 24.17
CA LEU A 98 7.08 0.63 22.97
C LEU A 98 5.84 0.41 22.08
N TRP A 99 4.70 0.11 22.69
CA TRP A 99 3.43 -0.04 21.98
C TRP A 99 3.05 1.24 21.22
N LEU A 100 3.21 2.40 21.86
CA LEU A 100 2.95 3.70 21.24
C LEU A 100 3.88 3.93 20.04
N ARG A 101 5.18 3.66 20.18
CA ARG A 101 6.17 3.82 19.10
C ARG A 101 5.90 2.89 17.90
N TYR A 102 5.51 1.65 18.14
CA TYR A 102 5.12 0.74 17.06
C TYR A 102 3.84 1.21 16.37
N SER A 103 2.86 1.69 17.14
CA SER A 103 1.60 2.22 16.61
C SER A 103 1.79 3.49 15.78
N GLU A 104 2.69 4.38 16.19
CA GLU A 104 3.13 5.56 15.41
C GLU A 104 3.78 5.16 14.09
N SER A 105 4.73 4.22 14.14
CA SER A 105 5.42 3.73 12.94
C SER A 105 4.44 3.11 11.95
N ARG A 106 3.45 2.35 12.45
CA ARG A 106 2.38 1.75 11.66
C ARG A 106 1.49 2.80 10.99
N ARG A 107 1.06 3.82 11.74
CA ARG A 107 0.26 4.94 11.20
C ARG A 107 1.01 5.70 10.12
N ARG A 108 2.32 5.93 10.30
CA ARG A 108 3.18 6.56 9.28
C ARG A 108 3.27 5.73 7.99
N LEU A 109 3.48 4.42 8.09
CA LEU A 109 3.53 3.54 6.92
C LEU A 109 2.20 3.47 6.15
N LEU A 110 1.09 3.60 6.87
CA LEU A 110 -0.26 3.63 6.29
C LEU A 110 -0.70 5.03 5.83
N GLY A 111 0.10 6.07 6.11
CA GLY A 111 -0.24 7.45 5.79
C GLY A 111 -1.33 8.08 6.66
N LEU A 112 -1.71 7.44 7.77
CA LEU A 112 -2.78 7.93 8.68
C LEU A 112 -2.38 9.20 9.45
N ASP A 113 -1.07 9.48 9.52
CA ASP A 113 -0.51 10.65 10.21
C ASP A 113 -0.23 11.85 9.27
N GLN A 114 -0.51 11.73 7.97
CA GLN A 114 -0.32 12.85 7.05
C GLN A 114 -1.41 13.90 7.29
N GLN A 115 -1.03 15.05 7.85
CA GLN A 115 -1.89 16.23 7.78
C GLN A 115 -2.16 16.55 6.31
N GLN A 116 -3.43 16.78 5.96
CA GLN A 116 -3.84 17.20 4.63
C GLN A 116 -2.98 18.40 4.21
N GLN A 117 -2.08 18.20 3.25
CA GLN A 117 -1.33 19.32 2.68
C GLN A 117 -2.31 20.17 1.89
N THR A 118 -2.81 21.24 2.51
CA THR A 118 -3.44 22.35 1.80
C THR A 118 -2.37 23.01 0.96
N THR A 119 -2.20 22.55 -0.28
CA THR A 119 -1.48 23.30 -1.31
C THR A 119 -2.33 24.52 -1.63
N ALA A 120 -2.11 25.61 -0.89
CA ALA A 120 -2.62 26.92 -1.25
C ALA A 120 -1.88 27.35 -2.53
N LEU A 121 -2.47 27.08 -3.68
CA LEU A 121 -2.11 27.76 -4.91
C LEU A 121 -2.55 29.21 -4.74
N ILE A 122 -1.63 30.08 -4.32
CA ILE A 122 -1.80 31.52 -4.40
C ILE A 122 -1.71 31.88 -5.88
N GLY A 123 -2.81 31.70 -6.59
CA GLY A 123 -3.07 32.33 -7.87
C GLY A 123 -3.79 33.64 -7.60
N GLU A 124 -3.15 34.75 -7.90
CA GLU A 124 -3.83 36.04 -8.02
C GLU A 124 -4.95 35.89 -9.06
N GLY A 125 -6.19 36.12 -8.64
CA GLY A 125 -7.35 36.25 -9.52
C GLY A 125 -8.40 35.15 -9.37
N ALA A 126 -9.51 35.54 -8.73
CA ALA A 126 -10.85 34.94 -8.78
C ALA A 126 -10.98 33.47 -8.34
N GLY A 127 -11.62 33.29 -7.18
CA GLY A 127 -11.88 32.01 -6.55
C GLY A 127 -12.68 31.03 -7.40
N LEU A 128 -12.12 29.83 -7.51
CA LEU A 128 -12.82 28.57 -7.66
C LEU A 128 -11.88 27.49 -7.11
N VAL A 129 -12.06 27.17 -5.82
CA VAL A 129 -11.35 26.06 -5.19
C VAL A 129 -11.94 24.76 -5.74
N PHE A 130 -11.31 24.21 -6.78
CA PHE A 130 -11.57 22.82 -7.15
C PHE A 130 -10.84 21.93 -6.16
N ASN A 131 -11.60 21.37 -5.21
CA ASN A 131 -11.12 20.26 -4.39
C ASN A 131 -10.93 19.06 -5.31
N ILE A 132 -9.71 18.81 -5.79
CA ILE A 132 -9.36 17.55 -6.42
C ILE A 132 -9.26 16.52 -5.30
N ILE A 133 -10.37 15.85 -5.02
CA ILE A 133 -10.42 14.68 -4.15
C ILE A 133 -9.81 13.52 -4.94
N GLU A 134 -8.50 13.33 -4.83
CA GLU A 134 -7.89 12.05 -5.23
C GLU A 134 -8.14 11.05 -4.09
N ALA A 135 -9.39 10.57 -4.01
CA ALA A 135 -9.73 9.46 -3.14
C ALA A 135 -8.97 8.22 -3.66
N GLN A 136 -7.98 7.76 -2.91
CA GLN A 136 -7.53 6.38 -2.99
C GLN A 136 -8.76 5.48 -2.87
N ARG A 137 -9.17 4.90 -4.00
CA ARG A 137 -10.23 3.92 -4.09
C ARG A 137 -9.75 2.67 -3.34
N PRO A 138 -10.30 2.29 -2.17
CA PRO A 138 -10.01 0.97 -1.63
C PRO A 138 -10.47 -0.07 -2.65
N ALA A 139 -9.66 -1.11 -2.85
CA ALA A 139 -9.99 -2.24 -3.68
C ALA A 139 -11.39 -2.75 -3.29
N ARG A 140 -12.21 -2.98 -4.32
CA ARG A 140 -13.60 -3.44 -4.28
C ARG A 140 -13.89 -4.33 -3.06
N PHE A 141 -14.73 -3.84 -2.16
CA PHE A 141 -15.48 -4.67 -1.23
C PHE A 141 -16.35 -5.60 -2.09
N VAL A 142 -16.11 -6.91 -2.03
CA VAL A 142 -17.03 -7.91 -2.57
C VAL A 142 -18.25 -7.86 -1.67
N GLU A 143 -19.41 -7.50 -2.22
CA GLU A 143 -20.70 -7.65 -1.55
C GLU A 143 -20.88 -9.12 -1.15
N SER A 144 -20.63 -9.42 0.13
CA SER A 144 -21.18 -10.60 0.76
C SER A 144 -22.62 -10.26 1.12
N THR A 145 -23.56 -10.80 0.36
CA THR A 145 -24.98 -10.78 0.69
C THR A 145 -25.20 -11.59 1.95
N ALA A 146 -25.04 -10.97 3.12
CA ALA A 146 -25.53 -11.50 4.37
C ALA A 146 -27.05 -11.30 4.41
N THR A 147 -27.77 -12.36 4.08
CA THR A 147 -29.18 -12.57 4.39
C THR A 147 -29.38 -12.44 5.90
N THR A 148 -30.08 -11.40 6.34
CA THR A 148 -30.72 -11.40 7.66
C THR A 148 -31.94 -12.30 7.58
N PRO A 149 -32.10 -13.22 8.54
CA PRO A 149 -33.37 -13.22 9.27
C PRO A 149 -33.10 -13.19 10.76
N GLY A 150 -33.63 -12.13 11.40
CA GLY A 150 -33.97 -12.22 12.81
C GLY A 150 -35.08 -13.25 12.95
N ASP A 151 -34.80 -14.30 13.70
CA ASP A 151 -35.71 -14.86 14.70
C ASP A 151 -34.93 -15.88 15.54
N ALA A 152 -35.10 -15.76 16.86
CA ALA A 152 -34.60 -16.65 17.92
C ALA A 152 -33.10 -16.42 18.28
N ILE A 153 -32.66 -16.19 19.53
CA ILE A 153 -33.21 -16.45 20.86
C ILE A 153 -32.65 -15.42 21.87
N VAL A 154 -33.50 -15.05 22.81
CA VAL A 154 -33.34 -14.19 23.99
C VAL A 154 -32.39 -14.82 25.02
N GLU A 155 -31.54 -14.01 25.66
CA GLU A 155 -31.26 -14.00 27.11
C GLU A 155 -30.27 -12.86 27.44
N SER A 156 -30.77 -11.71 27.90
CA SER A 156 -31.03 -11.40 29.33
C SER A 156 -29.78 -10.88 30.06
N PHE A 157 -29.49 -9.59 29.86
CA PHE A 157 -28.62 -8.80 30.73
C PHE A 157 -29.50 -7.96 31.67
N ALA A 158 -29.40 -8.19 32.98
CA ALA A 158 -29.81 -7.22 33.99
C ALA A 158 -28.92 -7.35 35.23
N PRO A 159 -28.26 -6.27 35.69
CA PRO A 159 -27.53 -6.23 36.95
C PRO A 159 -28.35 -5.51 38.04
N ALA A 160 -28.36 -6.02 39.28
CA ALA A 160 -28.69 -5.22 40.47
C ALA A 160 -28.13 -5.89 41.75
N LEU A 161 -27.28 -5.14 42.45
CA LEU A 161 -26.80 -5.43 43.80
C LEU A 161 -27.97 -5.45 44.81
N PRO A 162 -28.04 -6.40 45.75
CA PRO A 162 -28.98 -6.30 46.88
C PRO A 162 -28.40 -5.46 48.03
N ALA A 163 -29.22 -4.55 48.56
CA ALA A 163 -29.01 -3.86 49.85
C ALA A 163 -29.70 -4.64 51.00
N PRO A 164 -29.34 -4.38 52.27
CA PRO A 164 -29.43 -5.36 53.35
C PRO A 164 -30.64 -5.17 54.28
N THR A 165 -31.26 -6.28 54.71
CA THR A 165 -32.10 -6.47 55.91
C THR A 165 -32.23 -8.00 56.10
N GLU A 166 -32.30 -8.63 57.28
CA GLU A 166 -32.34 -8.28 58.70
C GLU A 166 -31.99 -9.59 59.46
N GLY A 167 -31.58 -9.49 60.73
CA GLY A 167 -31.00 -10.59 61.49
C GLY A 167 -31.93 -11.63 62.13
N SER A 168 -31.31 -12.44 63.00
CA SER A 168 -31.90 -13.42 63.95
C SER A 168 -32.48 -14.69 63.31
N ALA A 169 -32.22 -15.93 63.76
CA ALA A 169 -31.62 -16.45 64.98
C ALA A 169 -31.31 -17.97 64.78
N THR A 170 -30.49 -18.51 65.71
CA THR A 170 -30.36 -19.92 66.15
C THR A 170 -29.87 -20.96 65.12
N ASN A 171 -29.00 -21.92 65.42
CA ASN A 171 -28.86 -22.75 66.62
C ASN A 171 -27.49 -23.47 66.61
N GLY A 172 -26.85 -23.64 67.76
CA GLY A 172 -25.59 -24.38 67.94
C GLY A 172 -24.75 -23.89 69.10
#